data_AF-A0A7W3VPV2-F1
#
_entry.id   AF-A0A7W3VPV2-F1
#
_cell.length_a   1.000
_cell.length_b   1.000
_cell.length_c   1.000
_cell.angle_alpha   90.00
_cell.angle_beta   90.00
_cell.angle_gamma   90.00
#
_symmetry.space_group_name_H-M   'P 1'
#
loop_
_entity.id
_entity.type
_entity.pdbx_description
1 polymer ?
#
loop_
_entity_poly.entity_id
_entity_poly.type
_entity_poly.pdbx_seq_one_letter_code
_entity_poly.pdbx_strand_id
1 'polypeptide(L)'
;MQDNRKIFSLHAILNRVQQVFDELMLGKFFWVKVEVLKVNKDRKGHYYLELVEQVEDQVLAKCRATIWSRHVERCVIEGGEDLEKVVKEGAEILCYGEAIFHPVYGFSLQVIHVDYAFSLGEIERKKQQTLLQLDQRGLLSLNKGRSHPLVIQHIAVVASVGTSGYEDFVQHLEQNPHHFSFVLTCYDTQVQGEGAVTSLLRQLEVVSKGDFDAVVIIRGGGSKFDLDVFNAIQVAEKIAQMPFAVFTGIGHETDRTVADDVAHTAFKTPSAVASFILSLAFEFAMSIAQGTQALLDYTARILKQHTSKLAQLEDNVGRISKFRISESQSYLDGQTTELDYVIKQLIQRSASDLRFVELAIETEVHTQVKKRKNELKDRSTRLALWAKQNLGLEQQKMGSTQEMIVARLRYKLAQSKATLVQMEEILSLYNLEHLLKKGFAVVRHQGKVLHASTPLSTGDTVDVMIYNKTYRIVIGSIEEIEQWKNLLMNEQQTN
;
A
#
# COMPACT_ATOMS: atom_id res chain seq x y z
N MET A 1 -40.91 -18.52 -133.95
CA MET A 1 -39.94 -19.32 -133.16
C MET A 1 -40.73 -19.96 -132.02
N GLN A 2 -40.73 -21.30 -131.91
CA GLN A 2 -41.28 -21.96 -130.72
C GLN A 2 -40.17 -22.08 -129.67
N ASP A 3 -40.45 -21.61 -128.46
CA ASP A 3 -39.47 -21.53 -127.37
C ASP A 3 -39.33 -22.91 -126.71
N ASN A 4 -38.35 -23.69 -127.16
CA ASN A 4 -38.19 -25.12 -126.85
C ASN A 4 -37.60 -25.36 -125.46
N ARG A 5 -38.21 -24.77 -124.42
CA ARG A 5 -37.79 -24.94 -123.02
C ARG A 5 -38.20 -26.32 -122.53
N LYS A 6 -37.22 -27.17 -122.20
CA LYS A 6 -37.47 -28.42 -121.45
C LYS A 6 -38.00 -28.08 -120.06
N ILE A 7 -39.30 -28.24 -119.86
CA ILE A 7 -39.93 -28.14 -118.54
C ILE A 7 -39.70 -29.48 -117.81
N PHE A 8 -39.02 -29.43 -116.68
CA PHE A 8 -38.88 -30.56 -115.76
C PHE A 8 -39.80 -30.36 -114.56
N SER A 9 -40.38 -31.44 -114.01
CA SER A 9 -41.12 -31.36 -112.76
C SER A 9 -40.15 -31.27 -111.57
N LEU A 10 -40.53 -30.54 -110.53
CA LEU A 10 -39.75 -30.42 -109.30
C LEU A 10 -39.43 -31.80 -108.68
N HIS A 11 -40.40 -32.72 -108.73
CA HIS A 11 -40.23 -34.10 -108.30
C HIS A 11 -39.16 -34.86 -109.12
N ALA A 12 -39.13 -34.70 -110.46
CA ALA A 12 -38.11 -35.34 -111.29
C ALA A 12 -36.69 -34.81 -111.00
N ILE A 13 -36.56 -33.51 -110.70
CA ILE A 13 -35.29 -32.91 -110.29
C ILE A 13 -34.86 -33.46 -108.93
N LEU A 14 -35.73 -33.44 -107.92
CA LEU A 14 -35.40 -33.85 -106.56
C LEU A 14 -35.16 -35.35 -106.43
N ASN A 15 -35.88 -36.20 -107.19
CA ASN A 15 -35.56 -37.63 -107.30
C ASN A 15 -34.19 -37.86 -107.94
N ARG A 16 -33.76 -37.00 -108.88
CA ARG A 16 -32.43 -37.13 -109.49
C ARG A 16 -31.30 -36.67 -108.55
N VAL A 17 -31.56 -35.65 -107.72
CA VAL A 17 -30.68 -35.29 -106.60
C VAL A 17 -30.59 -36.46 -105.61
N GLN A 18 -31.72 -37.06 -105.22
CA GLN A 18 -31.72 -38.24 -104.36
C GLN A 18 -30.90 -39.39 -104.96
N GLN A 19 -31.11 -39.77 -106.22
CA GLN A 19 -30.34 -40.87 -106.85
C GLN A 19 -28.82 -40.65 -106.78
N VAL A 20 -28.35 -39.44 -107.09
CA VAL A 20 -26.90 -39.11 -107.06
C VAL A 20 -26.39 -39.03 -105.62
N PHE A 21 -27.23 -38.61 -104.68
CA PHE A 21 -26.90 -38.58 -103.26
C PHE A 21 -26.79 -40.01 -102.68
N ASP A 22 -27.79 -40.86 -102.92
CA ASP A 22 -27.84 -42.25 -102.45
C ASP A 22 -26.67 -43.07 -103.03
N GLU A 23 -26.34 -42.90 -104.32
CA GLU A 23 -25.18 -43.53 -104.98
C GLU A 23 -23.83 -43.17 -104.31
N LEU A 24 -23.74 -42.00 -103.66
CA LEU A 24 -22.52 -41.50 -103.04
C LEU A 24 -22.49 -41.58 -101.51
N MET A 25 -23.64 -41.61 -100.83
CA MET A 25 -23.75 -41.46 -99.38
C MET A 25 -24.47 -42.60 -98.64
N LEU A 26 -25.30 -43.41 -99.32
CA LEU A 26 -26.09 -44.45 -98.65
C LEU A 26 -25.17 -45.47 -97.95
N GLY A 27 -25.48 -45.81 -96.69
CA GLY A 27 -24.69 -46.71 -95.86
C GLY A 27 -23.37 -46.11 -95.34
N LYS A 28 -23.11 -44.81 -95.56
CA LYS A 28 -21.95 -44.11 -94.98
C LYS A 28 -22.37 -43.33 -93.73
N PHE A 29 -21.59 -43.52 -92.68
CA PHE A 29 -21.81 -42.89 -91.39
C PHE A 29 -20.65 -41.94 -91.07
N PHE A 30 -20.98 -40.79 -90.48
CA PHE A 30 -20.05 -39.72 -90.22
C PHE A 30 -20.15 -39.28 -88.77
N TRP A 31 -19.00 -38.97 -88.16
CA TRP A 31 -18.95 -38.20 -86.92
C TRP A 31 -19.02 -36.71 -87.26
N VAL A 32 -19.94 -35.99 -86.62
CA VAL A 32 -20.20 -34.57 -86.87
C VAL A 32 -20.23 -33.84 -85.53
N LYS A 33 -19.40 -32.81 -85.36
CA LYS A 33 -19.56 -31.84 -84.27
C LYS A 33 -20.63 -30.84 -84.70
N VAL A 34 -21.62 -30.61 -83.84
CA VAL A 34 -22.76 -29.73 -84.09
C VAL A 34 -23.22 -29.07 -82.80
N GLU A 35 -23.89 -27.93 -82.92
CA GLU A 35 -24.70 -27.35 -81.86
C GLU A 35 -26.19 -27.66 -82.10
N VAL A 36 -26.93 -27.98 -81.04
CA VAL A 36 -28.38 -28.22 -81.08
C VAL A 36 -29.10 -26.88 -81.01
N LEU A 37 -29.50 -26.35 -82.17
CA LEU A 37 -30.28 -25.10 -82.26
C LEU A 37 -31.73 -25.29 -81.78
N LYS A 38 -32.30 -26.47 -81.98
CA LYS A 38 -33.65 -26.80 -81.50
C LYS A 38 -33.82 -28.30 -81.24
N VAL A 39 -34.57 -28.69 -80.21
CA VAL A 39 -34.97 -30.09 -79.94
C VAL A 39 -36.48 -30.24 -79.74
N ASN A 40 -37.08 -31.26 -80.35
CA ASN A 40 -38.48 -31.62 -80.13
C ASN A 40 -38.61 -33.14 -79.97
N LYS A 41 -39.17 -33.60 -78.84
CA LYS A 41 -39.43 -35.01 -78.54
C LYS A 41 -40.88 -35.36 -78.86
N ASP A 42 -41.10 -36.32 -79.75
CA ASP A 42 -42.45 -36.87 -80.03
C ASP A 42 -42.86 -37.90 -78.97
N ARG A 43 -44.18 -38.12 -78.83
CA ARG A 43 -44.80 -39.12 -77.94
C ARG A 43 -44.32 -40.56 -78.18
N LYS A 44 -43.73 -40.85 -79.34
CA LYS A 44 -43.08 -42.14 -79.66
C LYS A 44 -41.62 -42.25 -79.21
N GLY A 45 -41.10 -41.25 -78.50
CA GLY A 45 -39.70 -41.21 -78.07
C GLY A 45 -38.70 -40.95 -79.19
N HIS A 46 -39.12 -40.28 -80.26
CA HIS A 46 -38.23 -39.81 -81.34
C HIS A 46 -37.83 -38.36 -81.08
N TYR A 47 -36.57 -38.00 -81.30
CA TYR A 47 -36.09 -36.61 -81.20
C TYR A 47 -35.88 -36.06 -82.60
N TYR A 48 -36.50 -34.93 -82.88
CA TYR A 48 -36.28 -34.14 -84.09
C TYR A 48 -35.49 -32.88 -83.71
N LEU A 49 -34.31 -32.75 -84.30
CA LEU A 49 -33.35 -31.70 -84.01
C LEU A 49 -33.22 -30.75 -85.20
N GLU A 50 -33.00 -29.47 -84.93
CA GLU A 50 -32.29 -28.61 -85.86
C GLU A 50 -30.85 -28.45 -85.36
N LEU A 51 -29.89 -28.85 -86.19
CA LEU A 51 -28.46 -28.80 -85.90
C LEU A 51 -27.83 -27.64 -86.65
N VAL A 52 -26.86 -26.98 -86.03
CA VAL A 52 -26.17 -25.82 -86.59
C VAL A 52 -24.66 -25.93 -86.34
N GLU A 53 -23.87 -25.38 -87.26
CA GLU A 53 -22.43 -25.15 -87.09
C GLU A 53 -22.21 -23.63 -87.12
N GLN A 54 -21.66 -23.08 -86.03
CA GLN A 54 -21.45 -21.65 -85.86
C GLN A 54 -19.99 -21.33 -85.51
N VAL A 55 -19.48 -20.24 -86.07
CA VAL A 55 -18.17 -19.65 -85.72
C VAL A 55 -18.36 -18.14 -85.66
N GLU A 56 -17.97 -17.51 -84.54
CA GLU A 56 -18.09 -16.06 -84.31
C GLU A 56 -19.51 -15.51 -84.64
N ASP A 57 -20.53 -16.17 -84.09
CA ASP A 57 -21.97 -15.92 -84.30
C ASP A 57 -22.46 -16.01 -85.77
N GLN A 58 -21.63 -16.51 -86.69
CA GLN A 58 -22.01 -16.78 -88.08
C GLN A 58 -22.33 -18.26 -88.29
N VAL A 59 -23.54 -18.53 -88.80
CA VAL A 59 -23.99 -19.87 -89.19
C VAL A 59 -23.28 -20.30 -90.47
N LEU A 60 -22.37 -21.27 -90.36
CA LEU A 60 -21.68 -21.89 -91.50
C LEU A 60 -22.54 -22.96 -92.17
N ALA A 61 -23.20 -23.78 -91.36
CA ALA A 61 -24.09 -24.85 -91.82
C ALA A 61 -25.31 -25.00 -90.90
N LYS A 62 -26.43 -25.46 -91.47
CA LYS A 62 -27.63 -25.84 -90.71
C LYS A 62 -28.31 -27.03 -91.39
N CYS A 63 -28.72 -28.03 -90.61
CA CYS A 63 -29.48 -29.18 -91.10
C CYS A 63 -30.55 -29.63 -90.10
N ARG A 64 -31.41 -30.55 -90.53
CA ARG A 64 -32.30 -31.30 -89.65
C ARG A 64 -31.64 -32.61 -89.25
N ALA A 65 -31.96 -33.12 -88.07
CA ALA A 65 -31.59 -34.47 -87.68
C ALA A 65 -32.69 -35.19 -86.93
N THR A 66 -32.63 -36.53 -86.94
CA THR A 66 -33.60 -37.40 -86.26
C THR A 66 -32.86 -38.47 -85.47
N ILE A 67 -33.21 -38.64 -84.19
CA ILE A 67 -32.84 -39.79 -83.37
C ILE A 67 -34.10 -40.63 -83.17
N TRP A 68 -34.18 -41.80 -83.81
CA TRP A 68 -35.29 -42.74 -83.60
C TRP A 68 -35.20 -43.39 -82.22
N SER A 69 -36.34 -43.81 -81.64
CA SER A 69 -36.40 -44.29 -80.25
C SER A 69 -35.45 -45.44 -79.93
N ARG A 70 -35.29 -46.38 -80.86
CA ARG A 70 -34.30 -47.49 -80.75
C ARG A 70 -32.85 -46.99 -80.58
N HIS A 71 -32.50 -45.83 -81.15
CA HIS A 71 -31.20 -45.20 -80.97
C HIS A 71 -31.13 -44.38 -79.68
N VAL A 72 -32.23 -43.78 -79.23
CA VAL A 72 -32.33 -43.14 -77.91
C VAL A 72 -32.06 -44.15 -76.79
N GLU A 73 -32.79 -45.27 -76.78
CA GLU A 73 -32.63 -46.35 -75.80
C GLU A 73 -31.17 -46.81 -75.73
N ARG A 74 -30.54 -47.01 -76.89
CA ARG A 74 -29.13 -47.35 -76.99
C ARG A 74 -28.22 -46.26 -76.40
N CYS A 75 -28.41 -45.00 -76.76
CA CYS A 75 -27.60 -43.88 -76.25
C CYS A 75 -27.71 -43.75 -74.73
N VAL A 76 -28.90 -43.96 -74.14
CA VAL A 76 -29.11 -43.91 -72.68
C VAL A 76 -28.41 -45.07 -71.98
N ILE A 77 -28.42 -46.27 -72.57
CA ILE A 77 -27.71 -47.45 -72.05
C ILE A 77 -26.17 -47.27 -72.13
N GLU A 78 -25.66 -46.72 -73.23
CA GLU A 78 -24.21 -46.56 -73.45
C GLU A 78 -23.63 -45.34 -72.70
N GLY A 79 -24.40 -44.27 -72.51
CA GLY A 79 -23.99 -43.07 -71.78
C GLY A 79 -24.33 -43.06 -70.28
N GLY A 80 -25.27 -43.90 -69.83
CA GLY A 80 -25.71 -43.97 -68.44
C GLY A 80 -26.60 -42.81 -67.97
N GLU A 81 -26.96 -41.89 -68.86
CA GLU A 81 -27.76 -40.69 -68.55
C GLU A 81 -28.87 -40.45 -69.59
N ASP A 82 -29.92 -39.75 -69.18
CA ASP A 82 -31.03 -39.34 -70.06
C ASP A 82 -30.54 -38.42 -71.19
N LEU A 83 -30.84 -38.80 -72.43
CA LEU A 83 -30.44 -38.08 -73.64
C LEU A 83 -30.92 -36.61 -73.65
N GLU A 84 -32.00 -36.28 -72.93
CA GLU A 84 -32.52 -34.92 -72.77
C GLU A 84 -31.52 -33.97 -72.08
N LYS A 85 -30.63 -34.49 -71.23
CA LYS A 85 -29.62 -33.68 -70.52
C LYS A 85 -28.45 -33.27 -71.41
N VAL A 86 -28.13 -34.12 -72.39
CA VAL A 86 -27.04 -33.93 -73.34
C VAL A 86 -27.51 -33.18 -74.58
N VAL A 87 -28.69 -33.52 -75.09
CA VAL A 87 -29.28 -32.97 -76.32
C VAL A 87 -30.32 -31.88 -75.96
N LYS A 88 -29.85 -30.86 -75.24
CA LYS A 88 -30.58 -29.63 -74.89
C LYS A 88 -30.30 -28.51 -75.91
N GLU A 89 -31.14 -27.48 -76.00
CA GLU A 89 -30.88 -26.34 -76.88
C GLU A 89 -29.61 -25.58 -76.43
N GLY A 90 -28.76 -25.20 -77.39
CA GLY A 90 -27.42 -24.64 -77.13
C GLY A 90 -26.34 -25.66 -76.74
N ALA A 91 -26.63 -26.96 -76.77
CA ALA A 91 -25.62 -27.99 -76.51
C ALA A 91 -24.73 -28.25 -77.73
N GLU A 92 -23.41 -28.18 -77.54
CA GLU A 92 -22.44 -28.75 -78.47
C GLU A 92 -22.34 -30.25 -78.24
N ILE A 93 -22.63 -31.04 -79.27
CA ILE A 93 -22.57 -32.50 -79.24
C ILE A 93 -21.71 -33.03 -80.41
N LEU A 94 -21.07 -34.18 -80.18
CA LEU A 94 -20.44 -34.97 -81.23
C LEU A 94 -21.34 -36.18 -81.51
N CYS A 95 -21.98 -36.20 -82.68
CA CYS A 95 -22.95 -37.23 -83.04
C CYS A 95 -22.45 -38.09 -84.21
N TYR A 96 -22.83 -39.36 -84.22
CA TYR A 96 -22.54 -40.31 -85.30
C TYR A 96 -23.83 -40.62 -86.03
N GLY A 97 -23.87 -40.42 -87.35
CA GLY A 97 -25.10 -40.55 -88.12
C GLY A 97 -24.90 -40.80 -89.61
N GLU A 98 -25.97 -41.30 -90.24
CA GLU A 98 -26.09 -41.46 -91.69
C GLU A 98 -26.70 -40.20 -92.30
N ALA A 99 -26.12 -39.70 -93.40
CA ALA A 99 -26.66 -38.57 -94.12
C ALA A 99 -27.73 -39.06 -95.12
N ILE A 100 -28.94 -38.50 -95.07
CA ILE A 100 -30.10 -38.92 -95.88
C ILE A 100 -30.69 -37.72 -96.62
N PHE A 101 -31.11 -37.90 -97.88
CA PHE A 101 -31.84 -36.88 -98.64
C PHE A 101 -33.23 -37.38 -99.04
N HIS A 102 -34.28 -36.65 -98.66
CA HIS A 102 -35.67 -36.96 -99.03
C HIS A 102 -36.30 -35.84 -99.89
N PRO A 103 -36.91 -36.15 -101.06
CA PRO A 103 -37.47 -35.15 -101.97
C PRO A 103 -38.53 -34.20 -101.36
N VAL A 104 -39.16 -34.54 -100.23
CA VAL A 104 -40.14 -33.67 -99.55
C VAL A 104 -39.54 -32.90 -98.36
N TYR A 105 -38.50 -33.44 -97.72
CA TYR A 105 -37.98 -32.90 -96.44
C TYR A 105 -36.58 -32.28 -96.53
N GLY A 106 -35.88 -32.49 -97.65
CA GLY A 106 -34.51 -32.05 -97.87
C GLY A 106 -33.48 -33.03 -97.31
N PHE A 107 -32.30 -32.50 -97.02
CA PHE A 107 -31.23 -33.21 -96.32
C PHE A 107 -31.53 -33.33 -94.82
N SER A 108 -31.24 -34.50 -94.24
CA SER A 108 -31.32 -34.76 -92.80
C SER A 108 -30.27 -35.76 -92.34
N LEU A 109 -29.69 -35.56 -91.16
CA LEU A 109 -28.78 -36.51 -90.51
C LEU A 109 -29.59 -37.48 -89.62
N GLN A 110 -29.58 -38.78 -89.92
CA GLN A 110 -30.09 -39.80 -89.01
C GLN A 110 -29.02 -40.15 -87.98
N VAL A 111 -29.13 -39.58 -86.78
CA VAL A 111 -28.18 -39.79 -85.70
C VAL A 111 -28.48 -41.11 -85.00
N ILE A 112 -27.45 -41.96 -84.89
CA ILE A 112 -27.54 -43.33 -84.36
C ILE A 112 -26.79 -43.52 -83.03
N HIS A 113 -25.90 -42.58 -82.68
CA HIS A 113 -25.15 -42.51 -81.43
C HIS A 113 -24.73 -41.04 -81.13
N VAL A 114 -24.61 -40.67 -79.86
CA VAL A 114 -24.10 -39.36 -79.40
C VAL A 114 -22.97 -39.61 -78.39
N ASP A 115 -21.84 -38.92 -78.53
CA ASP A 115 -20.72 -39.03 -77.60
C ASP A 115 -20.91 -38.13 -76.36
N TYR A 116 -21.20 -38.79 -75.23
CA TYR A 116 -21.36 -38.16 -73.92
C TYR A 116 -20.01 -37.63 -73.38
N ALA A 117 -18.89 -38.28 -73.68
CA ALA A 117 -17.56 -37.89 -73.21
C ALA A 117 -17.09 -36.60 -73.88
N PHE A 118 -17.38 -36.42 -75.17
CA PHE A 118 -17.16 -35.16 -75.87
C PHE A 118 -17.91 -34.00 -75.20
N SER A 119 -19.20 -34.19 -74.92
CA SER A 119 -20.07 -33.15 -74.34
C SER A 119 -19.64 -32.76 -72.92
N LEU A 120 -19.20 -33.73 -72.10
CA LEU A 120 -18.56 -33.47 -70.80
C LEU A 120 -17.23 -32.70 -70.95
N GLY A 121 -16.45 -33.00 -71.98
CA GLY A 121 -15.21 -32.29 -72.30
C GLY A 121 -15.44 -30.80 -72.65
N GLU A 122 -16.48 -30.50 -73.41
CA GLU A 122 -16.87 -29.11 -73.71
C GLU A 122 -17.37 -28.36 -72.46
N ILE A 123 -18.07 -29.02 -71.53
CA ILE A 123 -18.48 -28.40 -70.24
C ILE A 123 -17.25 -28.03 -69.40
N GLU A 124 -16.29 -28.95 -69.21
CA GLU A 124 -15.08 -28.63 -68.45
C GLU A 124 -14.23 -27.58 -69.18
N ARG A 125 -14.15 -27.60 -70.53
CA ARG A 125 -13.48 -26.54 -71.30
C ARG A 125 -14.13 -25.17 -71.09
N LYS A 126 -15.46 -25.08 -71.10
CA LYS A 126 -16.21 -23.84 -70.85
C LYS A 126 -16.05 -23.35 -69.42
N LYS A 127 -16.01 -24.25 -68.42
CA LYS A 127 -15.66 -23.96 -67.03
C LYS A 127 -14.24 -23.37 -66.91
N GLN A 128 -13.23 -24.00 -67.50
CA GLN A 128 -11.85 -23.47 -67.48
C GLN A 128 -11.75 -22.11 -68.18
N GLN A 129 -12.44 -21.92 -69.31
CA GLN A 129 -12.52 -20.63 -70.00
C GLN A 129 -13.23 -19.54 -69.16
N THR A 130 -14.21 -19.92 -68.33
CA THR A 130 -14.89 -19.01 -67.40
C THR A 130 -13.97 -18.64 -66.22
N LEU A 131 -13.29 -19.61 -65.62
CA LEU A 131 -12.33 -19.37 -64.54
C LEU A 131 -11.23 -18.39 -64.95
N LEU A 132 -10.66 -18.54 -66.15
CA LEU A 132 -9.67 -17.61 -66.70
C LEU A 132 -10.21 -16.18 -66.88
N GLN A 133 -11.47 -16.03 -67.31
CA GLN A 133 -12.09 -14.71 -67.45
C GLN A 133 -12.39 -14.05 -66.09
N LEU A 134 -12.73 -14.84 -65.06
CA LEU A 134 -12.94 -14.35 -63.70
C LEU A 134 -11.63 -13.96 -63.01
N ASP A 135 -10.55 -14.69 -63.28
CA ASP A 135 -9.20 -14.37 -62.79
C ASP A 135 -8.69 -13.05 -63.37
N GLN A 136 -8.82 -12.87 -64.70
CA GLN A 136 -8.52 -11.61 -65.40
C GLN A 136 -9.33 -10.41 -64.89
N ARG A 137 -10.52 -10.64 -64.29
CA ARG A 137 -11.36 -9.62 -63.65
C ARG A 137 -11.10 -9.47 -62.15
N GLY A 138 -10.20 -10.27 -61.56
CA GLY A 138 -9.89 -10.26 -60.12
C GLY A 138 -11.00 -10.81 -59.22
N LEU A 139 -11.96 -11.57 -59.78
CA LEU A 139 -13.18 -11.97 -59.08
C LEU A 139 -13.05 -13.28 -58.28
N LEU A 140 -12.09 -14.16 -58.61
CA LEU A 140 -11.90 -15.46 -57.96
C LEU A 140 -11.59 -15.40 -56.46
N SER A 141 -11.15 -14.25 -55.93
CA SER A 141 -10.85 -14.04 -54.52
C SER A 141 -11.81 -13.08 -53.81
N LEU A 142 -12.74 -12.44 -54.54
CA LEU A 142 -13.53 -11.33 -54.01
C LEU A 142 -14.50 -11.75 -52.89
N ASN A 143 -15.18 -12.90 -53.04
CA ASN A 143 -16.05 -13.41 -51.98
C ASN A 143 -15.26 -14.16 -50.87
N LYS A 144 -14.13 -14.77 -51.21
CA LYS A 144 -13.19 -15.41 -50.25
C LYS A 144 -12.56 -14.43 -49.26
N GLY A 145 -12.58 -13.13 -49.55
CA GLY A 145 -12.18 -12.07 -48.62
C GLY A 145 -13.31 -11.53 -47.72
N ARG A 146 -14.55 -12.05 -47.81
CA ARG A 146 -15.69 -11.55 -47.02
C ARG A 146 -15.70 -12.14 -45.61
N SER A 147 -15.49 -11.30 -44.59
CA SER A 147 -15.75 -11.70 -43.21
C SER A 147 -17.23 -12.07 -42.99
N HIS A 148 -17.49 -13.27 -42.46
CA HIS A 148 -18.75 -13.62 -41.82
C HIS A 148 -18.69 -13.30 -40.30
N PRO A 149 -19.83 -13.15 -39.61
CA PRO A 149 -19.84 -12.99 -38.15
C PRO A 149 -19.38 -14.26 -37.41
N LEU A 150 -19.03 -14.11 -36.13
CA LEU A 150 -18.62 -15.22 -35.24
C LEU A 150 -19.72 -16.27 -35.04
N VAL A 151 -20.99 -15.85 -35.11
CA VAL A 151 -22.16 -16.72 -35.16
C VAL A 151 -23.03 -16.24 -36.31
N ILE A 152 -23.36 -17.16 -37.21
CA ILE A 152 -24.31 -16.95 -38.30
C ILE A 152 -25.69 -17.35 -37.76
N GLN A 153 -26.66 -16.44 -37.78
CA GLN A 153 -28.02 -16.67 -37.29
C GLN A 153 -29.05 -16.49 -38.41
N HIS A 154 -28.93 -15.47 -39.25
CA HIS A 154 -29.85 -15.18 -40.34
C HIS A 154 -29.24 -15.51 -41.70
N ILE A 155 -29.79 -16.54 -42.35
CA ILE A 155 -29.22 -17.17 -43.55
C ILE A 155 -30.18 -17.02 -44.73
N ALA A 156 -29.69 -16.48 -45.84
CA ALA A 156 -30.39 -16.56 -47.12
C ALA A 156 -30.08 -17.90 -47.79
N VAL A 157 -31.08 -18.76 -47.96
CA VAL A 157 -30.93 -20.09 -48.58
C VAL A 157 -31.43 -20.03 -50.02
N VAL A 158 -30.54 -20.14 -50.99
CA VAL A 158 -30.84 -20.13 -52.42
C VAL A 158 -30.80 -21.57 -52.93
N ALA A 159 -31.98 -22.13 -53.19
CA ALA A 159 -32.19 -23.55 -53.48
C ALA A 159 -33.49 -23.75 -54.27
N SER A 160 -33.72 -24.97 -54.75
CA SER A 160 -35.07 -25.40 -55.18
C SER A 160 -35.78 -26.04 -53.99
N VAL A 161 -36.91 -25.46 -53.57
CA VAL A 161 -37.69 -25.93 -52.41
C VAL A 161 -38.26 -27.33 -52.67
N GLY A 162 -38.29 -28.18 -51.64
CA GLY A 162 -38.76 -29.56 -51.75
C GLY A 162 -37.79 -30.52 -52.46
N THR A 163 -36.56 -30.09 -52.76
CA THR A 163 -35.49 -30.99 -53.18
C THR A 163 -34.73 -31.54 -51.98
N SER A 164 -34.21 -32.78 -52.08
CA SER A 164 -33.49 -33.42 -50.96
C SER A 164 -32.34 -32.57 -50.43
N GLY A 165 -31.60 -31.87 -51.28
CA GLY A 165 -30.51 -30.99 -50.83
C GLY A 165 -30.97 -29.79 -50.00
N TYR A 166 -32.21 -29.33 -50.15
CA TYR A 166 -32.81 -28.31 -49.29
C TYR A 166 -33.28 -28.92 -47.96
N GLU A 167 -34.03 -30.02 -48.02
CA GLU A 167 -34.52 -30.73 -46.82
C GLU A 167 -33.35 -31.21 -45.93
N ASP A 168 -32.31 -31.80 -46.52
CA ASP A 168 -31.08 -32.26 -45.84
C ASP A 168 -30.30 -31.12 -45.15
N PHE A 169 -30.44 -29.88 -45.63
CA PHE A 169 -29.82 -28.70 -45.02
C PHE A 169 -30.66 -28.18 -43.85
N VAL A 170 -31.97 -27.98 -44.08
CA VAL A 170 -32.91 -27.51 -43.06
C VAL A 170 -32.98 -28.49 -41.89
N GLN A 171 -33.17 -29.78 -42.17
CA GLN A 171 -33.24 -30.83 -41.16
C GLN A 171 -31.96 -30.90 -40.31
N HIS A 172 -30.78 -30.70 -40.90
CA HIS A 172 -29.51 -30.73 -40.17
C HIS A 172 -29.32 -29.52 -39.25
N LEU A 173 -29.90 -28.35 -39.59
CA LEU A 173 -29.92 -27.19 -38.70
C LEU A 173 -31.03 -27.30 -37.64
N GLU A 174 -32.22 -27.80 -37.96
CA GLU A 174 -33.33 -27.91 -37.01
C GLU A 174 -33.13 -29.04 -35.98
N GLN A 175 -32.61 -30.20 -36.40
CA GLN A 175 -32.41 -31.37 -35.54
C GLN A 175 -31.05 -31.37 -34.83
N ASN A 176 -30.41 -30.21 -34.69
CA ASN A 176 -29.08 -30.11 -34.10
C ASN A 176 -29.08 -30.47 -32.59
N PRO A 177 -28.06 -31.20 -32.10
CA PRO A 177 -28.02 -31.70 -30.72
C PRO A 177 -27.74 -30.62 -29.67
N HIS A 178 -27.55 -29.36 -30.07
CA HIS A 178 -27.29 -28.23 -29.18
C HIS A 178 -28.51 -27.30 -29.04
N HIS A 179 -29.61 -27.59 -29.74
CA HIS A 179 -30.83 -26.78 -29.79
C HIS A 179 -30.61 -25.30 -30.16
N PHE A 180 -29.58 -25.01 -30.97
CA PHE A 180 -29.42 -23.69 -31.57
C PHE A 180 -30.54 -23.43 -32.59
N SER A 181 -30.95 -22.17 -32.72
CA SER A 181 -32.01 -21.75 -33.64
C SER A 181 -31.47 -20.78 -34.67
N PHE A 182 -31.89 -20.93 -35.92
CA PHE A 182 -31.42 -20.17 -37.08
C PHE A 182 -32.61 -19.62 -37.86
N VAL A 183 -32.52 -18.38 -38.33
CA VAL A 183 -33.54 -17.75 -39.17
C VAL A 183 -33.21 -18.04 -40.63
N LEU A 184 -33.92 -19.00 -41.22
CA LEU A 184 -33.74 -19.37 -42.63
C LEU A 184 -34.71 -18.58 -43.51
N THR A 185 -34.18 -17.80 -44.45
CA THR A 185 -34.96 -17.11 -45.49
C THR A 185 -34.72 -17.80 -46.83
N CYS A 186 -35.66 -18.63 -47.26
CA CYS A 186 -35.52 -19.40 -48.50
C CYS A 186 -35.92 -18.58 -49.73
N TYR A 187 -35.09 -18.69 -50.78
CA TYR A 187 -35.24 -18.06 -52.08
C TYR A 187 -35.35 -19.14 -53.16
N ASP A 188 -36.58 -19.62 -53.36
CA ASP A 188 -36.87 -20.70 -54.30
C ASP A 188 -36.43 -20.36 -55.74
N THR A 189 -35.64 -21.24 -56.33
CA THR A 189 -35.10 -21.07 -57.68
C THR A 189 -34.87 -22.41 -58.37
N GLN A 190 -34.91 -22.39 -59.71
CA GLN A 190 -34.53 -23.55 -60.51
C GLN A 190 -33.01 -23.68 -60.50
N VAL A 191 -32.51 -24.77 -59.91
CA VAL A 191 -31.07 -25.09 -59.81
C VAL A 191 -30.56 -25.98 -60.95
N GLN A 192 -31.43 -26.36 -61.89
CA GLN A 192 -31.14 -27.19 -63.06
C GLN A 192 -32.18 -26.96 -64.16
N GLY A 193 -31.81 -27.27 -65.42
CA GLY A 193 -32.71 -27.15 -66.58
C GLY A 193 -32.70 -25.77 -67.26
N GLU A 194 -33.57 -25.60 -68.25
CA GLU A 194 -33.69 -24.37 -69.03
C GLU A 194 -34.18 -23.20 -68.15
N GLY A 195 -33.63 -22.00 -68.36
CA GLY A 195 -33.98 -20.80 -67.57
C GLY A 195 -33.41 -20.73 -66.15
N ALA A 196 -32.79 -21.82 -65.65
CA ALA A 196 -32.22 -21.90 -64.30
C ALA A 196 -31.22 -20.77 -63.99
N VAL A 197 -30.31 -20.44 -64.92
CA VAL A 197 -29.36 -19.32 -64.79
C VAL A 197 -30.09 -18.00 -64.53
N THR A 198 -31.12 -17.68 -65.30
CA THR A 198 -31.92 -16.46 -65.16
C THR A 198 -32.70 -16.44 -63.83
N SER A 199 -33.24 -17.58 -63.42
CA SER A 199 -33.96 -17.74 -62.15
C SER A 199 -33.04 -17.53 -60.94
N LEU A 200 -31.83 -18.10 -61.00
CA LEU A 200 -30.81 -18.00 -59.96
C LEU A 200 -30.27 -16.57 -59.85
N LEU A 201 -29.93 -15.93 -60.97
CA LEU A 201 -29.53 -14.52 -61.02
C LEU A 201 -30.58 -13.58 -60.42
N ARG A 202 -31.87 -13.82 -60.71
CA ARG A 202 -32.97 -13.05 -60.14
C ARG A 202 -33.01 -13.15 -58.61
N GLN A 203 -32.86 -14.36 -58.05
CA GLN A 203 -32.85 -14.49 -56.59
C GLN A 203 -31.57 -13.92 -55.96
N LEU A 204 -30.40 -14.13 -56.55
CA LEU A 204 -29.14 -13.53 -56.05
C LEU A 204 -29.18 -11.99 -56.08
N GLU A 205 -29.91 -11.38 -57.02
CA GLU A 205 -30.17 -9.94 -57.05
C GLU A 205 -31.04 -9.47 -55.88
N VAL A 206 -32.09 -10.21 -55.51
CA VAL A 206 -32.93 -9.90 -54.34
C VAL A 206 -32.16 -10.13 -53.03
N VAL A 207 -31.46 -11.25 -52.90
CA VAL A 207 -30.61 -11.58 -51.75
C VAL A 207 -29.58 -10.48 -51.50
N SER A 208 -28.93 -9.95 -52.55
CA SER A 208 -27.92 -8.89 -52.43
C SER A 208 -28.43 -7.54 -51.90
N LYS A 209 -29.74 -7.41 -51.61
CA LYS A 209 -30.40 -6.22 -51.05
C LYS A 209 -31.10 -6.48 -49.71
N GLY A 210 -31.03 -7.70 -49.19
CA GLY A 210 -31.50 -8.02 -47.84
C GLY A 210 -30.48 -7.64 -46.76
N ASP A 211 -30.69 -8.19 -45.57
CA ASP A 211 -29.77 -8.14 -44.45
C ASP A 211 -29.60 -9.58 -43.95
N PHE A 212 -28.38 -10.11 -43.99
CA PHE A 212 -28.07 -11.53 -43.78
C PHE A 212 -26.64 -11.70 -43.24
N ASP A 213 -26.44 -12.66 -42.35
CA ASP A 213 -25.11 -13.04 -41.86
C ASP A 213 -24.31 -13.82 -42.93
N ALA A 214 -25.03 -14.61 -43.75
CA ALA A 214 -24.47 -15.45 -44.80
C ALA A 214 -25.50 -15.80 -45.89
N VAL A 215 -24.99 -16.15 -47.08
CA VAL A 215 -25.77 -16.72 -48.18
C VAL A 215 -25.35 -18.17 -48.39
N VAL A 216 -26.30 -19.08 -48.51
CA VAL A 216 -26.08 -20.50 -48.74
C VAL A 216 -26.69 -20.87 -50.10
N ILE A 217 -25.87 -21.37 -51.03
CA ILE A 217 -26.32 -21.86 -52.35
C ILE A 217 -26.17 -23.38 -52.37
N ILE A 218 -27.29 -24.11 -52.41
CA ILE A 218 -27.31 -25.56 -52.24
C ILE A 218 -28.12 -26.26 -53.31
N ARG A 219 -27.69 -27.48 -53.65
CA ARG A 219 -28.33 -28.34 -54.65
C ARG A 219 -28.20 -29.81 -54.21
N GLY A 220 -29.22 -30.61 -54.51
CA GLY A 220 -29.25 -32.04 -54.17
C GLY A 220 -28.39 -32.91 -55.12
N GLY A 221 -28.49 -34.23 -54.97
CA GLY A 221 -27.85 -35.17 -55.90
C GLY A 221 -28.39 -35.05 -57.33
N GLY A 222 -27.56 -35.39 -58.32
CA GLY A 222 -27.94 -35.48 -59.73
C GLY A 222 -26.73 -35.44 -60.67
N SER A 223 -27.00 -35.25 -61.97
CA SER A 223 -26.02 -35.37 -63.06
C SER A 223 -25.01 -34.21 -63.13
N LYS A 224 -23.85 -34.47 -63.73
CA LYS A 224 -22.85 -33.44 -64.11
C LYS A 224 -23.42 -32.42 -65.10
N PHE A 225 -24.32 -32.81 -66.00
CA PHE A 225 -24.99 -31.92 -66.95
C PHE A 225 -25.99 -30.96 -66.28
N ASP A 226 -26.52 -31.33 -65.10
CA ASP A 226 -27.38 -30.44 -64.30
C ASP A 226 -26.56 -29.31 -63.64
N LEU A 227 -25.28 -29.56 -63.34
CA LEU A 227 -24.37 -28.63 -62.64
C LEU A 227 -23.85 -27.49 -63.51
N ASP A 228 -24.01 -27.60 -64.84
CA ASP A 228 -23.60 -26.62 -65.85
C ASP A 228 -24.15 -25.20 -65.58
N VAL A 229 -25.32 -25.09 -64.94
CA VAL A 229 -25.92 -23.84 -64.46
C VAL A 229 -24.97 -23.03 -63.57
N PHE A 230 -24.18 -23.72 -62.74
CA PHE A 230 -23.23 -23.11 -61.80
C PHE A 230 -21.84 -22.84 -62.42
N ASN A 231 -21.65 -23.23 -63.69
CA ASN A 231 -20.47 -22.86 -64.48
C ASN A 231 -20.67 -21.57 -65.30
N ALA A 232 -21.89 -21.04 -65.36
CA ALA A 232 -22.21 -19.83 -66.11
C ALA A 232 -21.52 -18.59 -65.51
N ILE A 233 -20.75 -17.86 -66.33
CA ILE A 233 -19.97 -16.68 -65.89
C ILE A 233 -20.81 -15.66 -65.11
N GLN A 234 -22.03 -15.37 -65.56
CA GLN A 234 -22.94 -14.39 -64.94
C GLN A 234 -23.27 -14.77 -63.48
N VAL A 235 -23.49 -16.05 -63.20
CA VAL A 235 -23.76 -16.57 -61.85
C VAL A 235 -22.52 -16.41 -60.97
N ALA A 236 -21.36 -16.79 -61.50
CA ALA A 236 -20.09 -16.67 -60.79
C ALA A 236 -19.70 -15.20 -60.50
N GLU A 237 -19.92 -14.27 -61.43
CA GLU A 237 -19.71 -12.84 -61.18
C GLU A 237 -20.64 -12.31 -60.08
N LYS A 238 -21.91 -12.73 -60.07
CA LYS A 238 -22.88 -12.31 -59.05
C LYS A 238 -22.58 -12.90 -57.66
N ILE A 239 -22.03 -14.12 -57.59
CA ILE A 239 -21.53 -14.72 -56.34
C ILE A 239 -20.27 -13.99 -55.85
N ALA A 240 -19.29 -13.78 -56.73
CA ALA A 240 -18.05 -13.08 -56.40
C ALA A 240 -18.31 -11.67 -55.82
N GLN A 241 -19.25 -10.94 -56.41
CA GLN A 241 -19.61 -9.57 -56.03
C GLN A 241 -20.55 -9.48 -54.81
N MET A 242 -21.10 -10.59 -54.31
CA MET A 242 -22.04 -10.61 -53.17
C MET A 242 -21.44 -9.86 -51.96
N PRO A 243 -22.21 -9.01 -51.24
CA PRO A 243 -21.71 -8.31 -50.04
C PRO A 243 -21.48 -9.25 -48.86
N PHE A 244 -22.27 -10.33 -48.77
CA PHE A 244 -22.19 -11.37 -47.75
C PHE A 244 -21.21 -12.49 -48.14
N ALA A 245 -20.73 -13.25 -47.17
CA ALA A 245 -20.04 -14.51 -47.42
C ALA A 245 -21.00 -15.54 -48.03
N VAL A 246 -20.61 -16.15 -49.15
CA VAL A 246 -21.38 -17.18 -49.86
C VAL A 246 -20.77 -18.54 -49.57
N PHE A 247 -21.59 -19.47 -49.09
CA PHE A 247 -21.23 -20.86 -48.89
C PHE A 247 -21.95 -21.75 -49.91
N THR A 248 -21.22 -22.61 -50.61
CA THR A 248 -21.80 -23.51 -51.61
C THR A 248 -21.85 -24.95 -51.11
N GLY A 249 -22.95 -25.65 -51.42
CA GLY A 249 -23.13 -27.09 -51.19
C GLY A 249 -23.84 -27.70 -52.38
N ILE A 250 -23.17 -27.69 -53.54
CA ILE A 250 -23.78 -27.91 -54.86
C ILE A 250 -23.54 -29.34 -55.39
N GLY A 251 -22.42 -29.97 -55.04
CA GLY A 251 -22.02 -31.30 -55.52
C GLY A 251 -20.84 -31.87 -54.74
N HIS A 252 -20.43 -33.10 -55.09
CA HIS A 252 -19.32 -33.80 -54.47
C HIS A 252 -17.93 -33.31 -54.99
N GLU A 253 -16.85 -33.76 -54.35
CA GLU A 253 -15.48 -33.28 -54.63
C GLU A 253 -15.04 -33.44 -56.11
N THR A 254 -15.57 -34.43 -56.82
CA THR A 254 -15.36 -34.70 -58.25
C THR A 254 -16.12 -33.78 -59.20
N ASP A 255 -16.96 -32.90 -58.66
CA ASP A 255 -18.03 -32.19 -59.39
C ASP A 255 -18.03 -30.68 -59.12
N ARG A 256 -16.89 -30.16 -58.63
CA ARG A 256 -16.63 -28.75 -58.33
C ARG A 256 -16.94 -27.85 -59.52
N THR A 257 -17.78 -26.84 -59.28
CA THR A 257 -18.28 -25.87 -60.28
C THR A 257 -17.57 -24.52 -60.19
N VAL A 258 -17.76 -23.65 -61.18
CA VAL A 258 -17.22 -22.27 -61.11
C VAL A 258 -17.77 -21.53 -59.89
N ALA A 259 -19.04 -21.74 -59.50
CA ALA A 259 -19.63 -21.17 -58.29
C ALA A 259 -18.85 -21.54 -57.02
N ASP A 260 -18.41 -22.79 -56.89
CA ASP A 260 -17.55 -23.26 -55.79
C ASP A 260 -16.16 -22.60 -55.79
N ASP A 261 -15.68 -22.22 -56.97
CA ASP A 261 -14.40 -21.54 -57.17
C ASP A 261 -14.45 -20.01 -56.99
N VAL A 262 -15.62 -19.37 -56.92
CA VAL A 262 -15.76 -17.94 -56.55
C VAL A 262 -16.32 -17.71 -55.14
N ALA A 263 -17.04 -18.67 -54.57
CA ALA A 263 -17.64 -18.58 -53.24
C ALA A 263 -16.60 -18.43 -52.11
N HIS A 264 -17.03 -18.01 -50.93
CA HIS A 264 -16.16 -17.89 -49.75
C HIS A 264 -15.63 -19.26 -49.32
N THR A 265 -16.53 -20.23 -49.11
CA THR A 265 -16.17 -21.62 -48.82
C THR A 265 -17.11 -22.57 -49.56
N ALA A 266 -16.53 -23.54 -50.27
CA ALA A 266 -17.27 -24.62 -50.91
C ALA A 266 -17.26 -25.90 -50.08
N PHE A 267 -18.39 -26.60 -50.03
CA PHE A 267 -18.60 -27.81 -49.25
C PHE A 267 -19.18 -28.94 -50.13
N LYS A 268 -18.77 -30.18 -49.84
CA LYS A 268 -19.10 -31.38 -50.64
C LYS A 268 -20.58 -31.83 -50.65
N THR A 269 -21.42 -31.23 -49.79
CA THR A 269 -22.85 -31.51 -49.62
C THR A 269 -23.54 -30.34 -48.89
N PRO A 270 -24.86 -30.14 -49.05
CA PRO A 270 -25.63 -29.19 -48.26
C PRO A 270 -25.48 -29.39 -46.74
N SER A 271 -25.56 -30.63 -46.26
CA SER A 271 -25.42 -30.93 -44.82
C SER A 271 -24.04 -30.54 -44.26
N ALA A 272 -22.97 -30.53 -45.08
CA ALA A 272 -21.65 -30.07 -44.65
C ALA A 272 -21.60 -28.54 -44.46
N VAL A 273 -22.39 -27.77 -45.24
CA VAL A 273 -22.60 -26.33 -45.00
C VAL A 273 -23.31 -26.13 -43.66
N ALA A 274 -24.36 -26.92 -43.40
CA ALA A 274 -25.10 -26.88 -42.13
C ALA A 274 -24.21 -27.24 -40.93
N SER A 275 -23.36 -28.28 -41.04
CA SER A 275 -22.40 -28.65 -40.00
C SER A 275 -21.39 -27.53 -39.69
N PHE A 276 -20.93 -26.78 -40.70
CA PHE A 276 -20.00 -25.66 -40.51
C PHE A 276 -20.66 -24.46 -39.80
N ILE A 277 -21.87 -24.10 -40.21
CA ILE A 277 -22.68 -23.07 -39.54
C ILE A 277 -22.94 -23.45 -38.08
N LEU A 278 -23.24 -24.73 -37.84
CA LEU A 278 -23.44 -25.28 -36.50
C LEU A 278 -22.16 -25.26 -35.64
N SER A 279 -20.98 -25.56 -36.21
CA SER A 279 -19.72 -25.53 -35.47
C SER A 279 -19.33 -24.12 -35.04
N LEU A 280 -19.59 -23.09 -35.86
CA LEU A 280 -19.36 -21.69 -35.47
C LEU A 280 -20.21 -21.30 -34.25
N ALA A 281 -21.50 -21.64 -34.26
CA ALA A 281 -22.40 -21.41 -33.12
C ALA A 281 -21.94 -22.18 -31.86
N PHE A 282 -21.49 -23.42 -32.02
CA PHE A 282 -20.98 -24.24 -30.91
C PHE A 282 -19.68 -23.71 -30.31
N GLU A 283 -18.69 -23.35 -31.14
CA GLU A 283 -17.41 -22.78 -30.69
C GLU A 283 -17.61 -21.47 -29.93
N PHE A 284 -18.50 -20.60 -30.42
CA PHE A 284 -18.85 -19.36 -29.72
C PHE A 284 -19.55 -19.61 -28.38
N ALA A 285 -20.52 -20.53 -28.34
CA ALA A 285 -21.19 -20.92 -27.09
C ALA A 285 -20.21 -21.51 -26.06
N MET A 286 -19.28 -22.35 -26.51
CA MET A 286 -18.21 -22.91 -25.66
C MET A 286 -17.25 -21.82 -25.16
N SER A 287 -16.91 -20.83 -25.99
CA SER A 287 -16.11 -19.67 -25.59
C SER A 287 -16.80 -18.84 -24.50
N ILE A 288 -18.10 -18.58 -24.63
CA ILE A 288 -18.91 -17.91 -23.60
C ILE A 288 -18.95 -18.74 -22.30
N ALA A 289 -19.15 -20.05 -22.38
CA ALA A 289 -19.19 -20.93 -21.21
C ALA A 289 -17.84 -20.93 -20.45
N GLN A 290 -16.73 -21.03 -21.18
CA GLN A 290 -15.37 -20.98 -20.61
C GLN A 290 -15.07 -19.61 -19.98
N GLY A 291 -15.41 -18.50 -20.66
CA GLY A 291 -15.24 -17.15 -20.13
C GLY A 291 -16.07 -16.90 -18.87
N THR A 292 -17.30 -17.43 -18.84
CA THR A 292 -18.20 -17.36 -17.67
C THR A 292 -17.63 -18.13 -16.49
N GLN A 293 -17.16 -19.36 -16.70
CA GLN A 293 -16.52 -20.15 -15.63
C GLN A 293 -15.24 -19.47 -15.13
N ALA A 294 -14.40 -18.92 -16.01
CA ALA A 294 -13.20 -18.19 -15.61
C ALA A 294 -13.52 -16.95 -14.75
N LEU A 295 -14.62 -16.24 -15.04
CA LEU A 295 -15.10 -15.10 -14.25
C LEU A 295 -15.61 -15.55 -12.87
N LEU A 296 -16.36 -16.66 -12.79
CA LEU A 296 -16.80 -17.25 -11.52
C LEU A 296 -15.61 -17.69 -10.65
N ASP A 297 -14.64 -18.38 -11.25
CA ASP A 297 -13.38 -18.77 -10.60
C ASP A 297 -12.61 -17.57 -10.06
N TYR A 298 -12.47 -16.51 -10.87
CA TYR A 298 -11.73 -15.30 -10.51
C TYR A 298 -12.42 -14.51 -9.38
N THR A 299 -13.74 -14.33 -9.47
CA THR A 299 -14.51 -13.65 -8.42
C THR A 299 -14.53 -14.45 -7.12
N ALA A 300 -14.64 -15.78 -7.16
CA ALA A 300 -14.52 -16.63 -5.97
C ALA A 300 -13.13 -16.53 -5.30
N ARG A 301 -12.05 -16.46 -6.10
CA ARG A 301 -10.68 -16.26 -5.58
C ARG A 301 -10.52 -14.90 -4.91
N ILE A 302 -11.02 -13.82 -5.53
CA ILE A 302 -11.02 -12.46 -4.96
C ILE A 302 -11.81 -12.44 -3.64
N LEU A 303 -13.03 -12.95 -3.63
CA LEU A 303 -13.87 -12.98 -2.42
C LEU A 303 -13.17 -13.74 -1.28
N LYS A 304 -12.58 -14.91 -1.55
CA LYS A 304 -11.81 -15.68 -0.58
C LYS A 304 -10.58 -14.93 -0.05
N GLN A 305 -9.87 -14.19 -0.90
CA GLN A 305 -8.73 -13.37 -0.49
C GLN A 305 -9.16 -12.19 0.41
N HIS A 306 -10.25 -11.52 0.07
CA HIS A 306 -10.77 -10.40 0.85
C HIS A 306 -11.37 -10.85 2.19
N THR A 307 -12.12 -11.95 2.25
CA THR A 307 -12.62 -12.49 3.53
C THR A 307 -11.49 -12.98 4.43
N SER A 308 -10.45 -13.63 3.88
CA SER A 308 -9.25 -14.01 4.64
C SER A 308 -8.52 -12.79 5.19
N LYS A 309 -8.42 -11.70 4.41
CA LYS A 309 -7.79 -10.44 4.87
C LYS A 309 -8.63 -9.73 5.94
N LEU A 310 -9.96 -9.76 5.84
CA LEU A 310 -10.85 -9.22 6.88
C LEU A 310 -10.71 -9.99 8.19
N ALA A 311 -10.74 -11.32 8.16
CA ALA A 311 -10.54 -12.16 9.35
C ALA A 311 -9.14 -11.94 10.00
N GLN A 312 -8.10 -11.74 9.18
CA GLN A 312 -6.77 -11.36 9.69
C GLN A 312 -6.76 -9.97 10.33
N LEU A 313 -7.48 -8.99 9.78
CA LEU A 313 -7.60 -7.66 10.39
C LEU A 313 -8.39 -7.71 11.70
N GLU A 314 -9.44 -8.55 11.77
CA GLU A 314 -10.24 -8.79 12.97
C GLU A 314 -9.42 -9.42 14.12
N ASP A 315 -8.66 -10.48 13.86
CA ASP A 315 -7.73 -11.07 14.85
C ASP A 315 -6.66 -10.04 15.30
N ASN A 316 -6.06 -9.30 14.35
CA ASN A 316 -5.06 -8.29 14.68
C ASN A 316 -5.64 -7.18 15.57
N VAL A 317 -6.83 -6.65 15.26
CA VAL A 317 -7.51 -5.66 16.11
C VAL A 317 -7.85 -6.24 17.48
N GLY A 318 -8.35 -7.47 17.55
CA GLY A 318 -8.61 -8.16 18.81
C GLY A 318 -7.36 -8.36 19.68
N ARG A 319 -6.22 -8.72 19.05
CA ARG A 319 -4.94 -8.94 19.75
C ARG A 319 -4.28 -7.64 20.18
N ILE A 320 -4.25 -6.61 19.33
CA ILE A 320 -3.74 -5.29 19.68
C ILE A 320 -4.58 -4.68 20.83
N SER A 321 -5.91 -4.81 20.78
CA SER A 321 -6.79 -4.31 21.83
C SER A 321 -6.55 -5.01 23.17
N LYS A 322 -6.44 -6.35 23.19
CA LYS A 322 -6.09 -7.13 24.38
C LYS A 322 -4.70 -6.74 24.93
N PHE A 323 -3.71 -6.56 24.06
CA PHE A 323 -2.37 -6.12 24.46
C PHE A 323 -2.40 -4.73 25.09
N ARG A 324 -3.05 -3.75 24.47
CA ARG A 324 -3.19 -2.38 25.01
C ARG A 324 -3.91 -2.34 26.35
N ILE A 325 -4.95 -3.16 26.53
CA ILE A 325 -5.67 -3.26 27.81
C ILE A 325 -4.74 -3.83 28.89
N SER A 326 -4.02 -4.92 28.60
CA SER A 326 -3.06 -5.52 29.54
C SER A 326 -1.90 -4.59 29.89
N GLU A 327 -1.35 -3.88 28.89
CA GLU A 327 -0.31 -2.85 29.05
C GLU A 327 -0.79 -1.71 29.98
N SER A 328 -2.03 -1.25 29.79
CA SER A 328 -2.65 -0.21 30.62
C SER A 328 -2.94 -0.69 32.04
N GLN A 329 -3.37 -1.95 32.22
CA GLN A 329 -3.57 -2.56 33.53
C GLN A 329 -2.25 -2.66 34.30
N SER A 330 -1.20 -3.24 33.69
CA SER A 330 0.12 -3.33 34.33
C SER A 330 0.74 -1.98 34.67
N TYR A 331 0.46 -0.92 33.89
CA TYR A 331 0.85 0.44 34.23
C TYR A 331 0.11 0.96 35.48
N LEU A 332 -1.20 0.76 35.57
CA LEU A 332 -2.01 1.16 36.72
C LEU A 332 -1.64 0.36 37.99
N ASP A 333 -1.37 -0.93 37.87
CA ASP A 333 -0.89 -1.77 38.97
C ASP A 333 0.48 -1.30 39.48
N GLY A 334 1.38 -0.94 38.56
CA GLY A 334 2.69 -0.34 38.86
C GLY A 334 2.57 1.00 39.60
N GLN A 335 1.75 1.92 39.09
CA GLN A 335 1.47 3.22 39.74
C GLN A 335 0.79 3.05 41.12
N THR A 336 -0.11 2.07 41.26
CA THR A 336 -0.72 1.74 42.55
C THR A 336 0.33 1.23 43.53
N THR A 337 1.25 0.37 43.08
CA THR A 337 2.35 -0.17 43.90
C THR A 337 3.34 0.92 44.33
N GLU A 338 3.66 1.86 43.44
CA GLU A 338 4.50 3.03 43.73
C GLU A 338 3.84 3.95 44.76
N LEU A 339 2.56 4.28 44.59
CA LEU A 339 1.78 5.06 45.54
C LEU A 339 1.71 4.39 46.93
N ASP A 340 1.49 3.08 46.97
CA ASP A 340 1.43 2.30 48.20
C ASP A 340 2.79 2.24 48.92
N TYR A 341 3.90 2.26 48.17
CA TYR A 341 5.25 2.40 48.70
C TYR A 341 5.52 3.81 49.27
N VAL A 342 5.14 4.86 48.55
CA VAL A 342 5.28 6.26 49.01
C VAL A 342 4.45 6.51 50.26
N ILE A 343 3.21 6.01 50.34
CA ILE A 343 2.38 6.08 51.54
C ILE A 343 3.07 5.39 52.73
N LYS A 344 3.62 4.19 52.53
CA LYS A 344 4.36 3.48 53.60
C LYS A 344 5.60 4.26 54.05
N GLN A 345 6.37 4.87 53.14
CA GLN A 345 7.48 5.74 53.51
C GLN A 345 7.02 6.98 54.30
N LEU A 346 5.95 7.65 53.88
CA LEU A 346 5.43 8.84 54.56
C LEU A 346 4.92 8.52 55.97
N ILE A 347 4.27 7.38 56.16
CA ILE A 347 3.82 6.89 57.48
C ILE A 347 5.02 6.54 58.36
N GLN A 348 6.01 5.80 57.83
CA GLN A 348 7.23 5.46 58.56
C GLN A 348 8.04 6.71 58.97
N ARG A 349 8.13 7.70 58.08
CA ARG A 349 8.76 8.99 58.37
C ARG A 349 8.01 9.74 59.46
N SER A 350 6.70 9.91 59.32
CA SER A 350 5.85 10.60 60.31
C SER A 350 5.94 9.94 61.70
N ALA A 351 5.98 8.61 61.75
CA ALA A 351 6.17 7.85 62.99
C ALA A 351 7.59 8.01 63.58
N SER A 352 8.61 8.22 62.75
CA SER A 352 9.98 8.47 63.19
C SER A 352 10.17 9.91 63.68
N ASP A 353 9.59 10.87 62.98
CA ASP A 353 9.54 12.29 63.38
C ASP A 353 8.79 12.45 64.71
N LEU A 354 7.68 11.72 64.91
CA LEU A 354 6.94 11.70 66.18
C LEU A 354 7.77 11.12 67.35
N ARG A 355 8.48 10.00 67.12
CA ARG A 355 9.41 9.42 68.12
C ARG A 355 10.59 10.34 68.44
N PHE A 356 11.06 11.13 67.47
CA PHE A 356 12.09 12.13 67.71
C PHE A 356 11.57 13.26 68.61
N VAL A 357 10.34 13.72 68.38
CA VAL A 357 9.67 14.72 69.25
C VAL A 357 9.44 14.16 70.66
N GLU A 358 9.00 12.91 70.78
CA GLU A 358 8.84 12.18 72.06
C GLU A 358 10.16 12.15 72.86
N LEU A 359 11.24 11.65 72.24
CA LEU A 359 12.57 11.59 72.87
C LEU A 359 13.14 12.99 73.18
N ALA A 360 12.89 13.99 72.35
CA ALA A 360 13.29 15.37 72.62
C ALA A 360 12.57 15.96 73.84
N ILE A 361 11.26 15.69 73.99
CA ILE A 361 10.48 16.08 75.17
C ILE A 361 11.02 15.39 76.42
N GLU A 362 11.25 14.08 76.40
CA GLU A 362 11.85 13.36 77.53
C GLU A 362 13.21 13.94 77.92
N THR A 363 14.07 14.19 76.94
CA THR A 363 15.43 14.70 77.14
C THR A 363 15.43 16.11 77.72
N GLU A 364 14.57 17.00 77.23
CA GLU A 364 14.46 18.38 77.72
C GLU A 364 13.81 18.43 79.12
N VAL A 365 12.76 17.64 79.38
CA VAL A 365 12.17 17.50 80.72
C VAL A 365 13.22 17.01 81.72
N HIS A 366 13.98 15.96 81.38
CA HIS A 366 15.03 15.45 82.25
C HIS A 366 16.15 16.48 82.45
N THR A 367 16.48 17.26 81.42
CA THR A 367 17.51 18.31 81.46
C THR A 367 17.08 19.48 82.35
N GLN A 368 15.84 19.97 82.23
CA GLN A 368 15.31 21.04 83.09
C GLN A 368 15.19 20.60 84.55
N VAL A 369 14.72 19.37 84.81
CA VAL A 369 14.70 18.79 86.18
C VAL A 369 16.12 18.71 86.76
N LYS A 370 17.11 18.26 85.98
CA LYS A 370 18.52 18.19 86.39
C LYS A 370 19.10 19.58 86.66
N LYS A 371 18.83 20.56 85.78
CA LYS A 371 19.23 21.96 85.96
C LYS A 371 18.63 22.55 87.24
N ARG A 372 17.32 22.38 87.47
CA ARG A 372 16.65 22.92 88.66
C ARG A 372 17.12 22.26 89.96
N LYS A 373 17.45 20.96 89.92
CA LYS A 373 18.09 20.24 91.03
C LYS A 373 19.49 20.77 91.35
N ASN A 374 20.27 21.12 90.34
CA ASN A 374 21.58 21.78 90.52
C ASN A 374 21.41 23.21 91.06
N GLU A 375 20.51 24.02 90.51
CA GLU A 375 20.21 25.38 91.02
C GLU A 375 19.79 25.37 92.50
N LEU A 376 19.03 24.37 92.94
CA LEU A 376 18.67 24.15 94.35
C LEU A 376 19.88 23.78 95.22
N LYS A 377 20.76 22.89 94.73
CA LYS A 377 22.00 22.52 95.40
C LYS A 377 22.95 23.72 95.54
N ASP A 378 23.07 24.53 94.50
CA ASP A 378 23.92 25.73 94.50
C ASP A 378 23.35 26.83 95.39
N ARG A 379 22.01 26.93 95.51
CA ARG A 379 21.36 27.81 96.48
C ARG A 379 21.60 27.34 97.91
N SER A 380 21.51 26.04 98.21
CA SER A 380 21.73 25.54 99.57
C SER A 380 23.20 25.61 100.00
N THR A 381 24.16 25.35 99.09
CA THR A 381 25.59 25.55 99.39
C THR A 381 25.94 27.04 99.58
N ARG A 382 25.39 27.95 98.77
CA ARG A 382 25.54 29.40 99.02
C ARG A 382 24.93 29.84 100.36
N LEU A 383 23.76 29.33 100.73
CA LEU A 383 23.12 29.61 102.02
C LEU A 383 23.98 29.12 103.19
N ALA A 384 24.51 27.90 103.11
CA ALA A 384 25.40 27.34 104.14
C ALA A 384 26.73 28.12 104.25
N LEU A 385 27.29 28.56 103.11
CA LEU A 385 28.53 29.34 103.10
C LEU A 385 28.34 30.74 103.66
N TRP A 386 27.22 31.41 103.33
CA TRP A 386 26.81 32.69 103.91
C TRP A 386 26.59 32.57 105.42
N ALA A 387 25.87 31.54 105.89
CA ALA A 387 25.63 31.30 107.31
C ALA A 387 26.95 31.10 108.08
N LYS A 388 27.90 30.34 107.50
CA LYS A 388 29.24 30.13 108.07
C LYS A 388 30.05 31.44 108.14
N GLN A 389 30.00 32.28 107.09
CA GLN A 389 30.66 33.59 107.09
C GLN A 389 30.08 34.52 108.15
N ASN A 390 28.74 34.59 108.25
CA ASN A 390 28.07 35.47 109.21
C ASN A 390 28.34 35.05 110.67
N LEU A 391 28.37 33.75 110.95
CA LEU A 391 28.82 33.21 112.26
C LEU A 391 30.27 33.60 112.58
N GLY A 392 31.18 33.55 111.60
CA GLY A 392 32.58 33.97 111.79
C GLY A 392 32.73 35.47 112.09
N LEU A 393 31.92 36.31 111.45
CA LEU A 393 31.91 37.76 111.69
C LEU A 393 31.43 38.10 113.11
N GLU A 394 30.36 37.45 113.60
CA GLU A 394 29.91 37.65 114.99
C GLU A 394 30.92 37.12 116.01
N GLN A 395 31.59 35.99 115.74
CA GLN A 395 32.68 35.50 116.59
C GLN A 395 33.85 36.50 116.66
N GLN A 396 34.24 37.12 115.54
CA GLN A 396 35.28 38.16 115.54
C GLN A 396 34.86 39.41 116.33
N LYS A 397 33.63 39.91 116.15
CA LYS A 397 33.10 41.04 116.95
C LYS A 397 33.12 40.75 118.44
N MET A 398 32.77 39.53 118.84
CA MET A 398 32.76 39.12 120.25
C MET A 398 34.17 39.15 120.83
N GLY A 399 35.16 38.61 120.09
CA GLY A 399 36.59 38.65 120.48
C GLY A 399 37.13 40.06 120.61
N SER A 400 36.95 40.93 119.61
CA SER A 400 37.45 42.32 119.66
C SER A 400 36.80 43.15 120.78
N THR A 401 35.53 42.87 121.10
CA THR A 401 34.84 43.48 122.25
C THR A 401 35.46 43.03 123.58
N GLN A 402 35.81 41.76 123.70
CA GLN A 402 36.43 41.18 124.88
C GLN A 402 37.85 41.75 125.13
N GLU A 403 38.65 41.88 124.07
CA GLU A 403 39.98 42.53 124.13
C GLU A 403 39.90 44.02 124.53
N MET A 404 38.95 44.77 123.97
CA MET A 404 38.74 46.19 124.29
C MET A 404 38.41 46.39 125.79
N ILE A 405 37.63 45.49 126.39
CA ILE A 405 37.32 45.53 127.84
C ILE A 405 38.59 45.32 128.67
N VAL A 406 39.42 44.32 128.33
CA VAL A 406 40.69 44.05 129.02
C VAL A 406 41.66 45.24 128.90
N ALA A 407 41.75 45.86 127.72
CA ALA A 407 42.60 47.04 127.50
C ALA A 407 42.18 48.24 128.36
N ARG A 408 40.87 48.56 128.41
CA ARG A 408 40.34 49.65 129.24
C ARG A 408 40.59 49.43 130.74
N LEU A 409 40.43 48.19 131.23
CA LEU A 409 40.71 47.86 132.63
C LEU A 409 42.19 48.05 132.99
N ARG A 410 43.12 47.63 132.12
CA ARG A 410 44.57 47.84 132.31
C ARG A 410 44.94 49.32 132.36
N TYR A 411 44.39 50.15 131.46
CA TYR A 411 44.63 51.59 131.43
C TYR A 411 44.20 52.28 132.75
N LYS A 412 42.97 52.00 133.21
CA LYS A 412 42.43 52.51 134.48
C LYS A 412 43.32 52.17 135.68
N LEU A 413 43.89 50.96 135.71
CA LEU A 413 44.75 50.50 136.81
C LEU A 413 46.13 51.19 136.79
N ALA A 414 46.69 51.45 135.61
CA ALA A 414 47.97 52.13 135.47
C ALA A 414 47.90 53.60 135.92
N GLN A 415 46.81 54.30 135.55
CA GLN A 415 46.61 55.70 135.89
C GLN A 415 46.63 55.95 137.41
N SER A 416 45.97 55.10 138.20
CA SER A 416 45.94 55.21 139.67
C SER A 416 47.29 54.94 140.34
N LYS A 417 48.23 54.24 139.70
CA LYS A 417 49.60 54.06 140.23
C LYS A 417 50.45 55.32 140.05
N ALA A 418 50.32 56.01 138.91
CA ALA A 418 51.14 57.19 138.61
C ALA A 418 50.92 58.33 139.60
N THR A 419 49.66 58.58 139.99
CA THR A 419 49.29 59.64 140.95
C THR A 419 49.90 59.44 142.34
N LEU A 420 50.15 58.18 142.74
CA LEU A 420 50.71 57.88 144.06
C LEU A 420 52.19 58.28 144.17
N VAL A 421 52.98 57.99 143.12
CA VAL A 421 54.43 58.24 143.10
C VAL A 421 54.76 59.74 143.11
N GLN A 422 53.98 60.57 142.42
CA GLN A 422 54.21 62.02 142.37
C GLN A 422 54.05 62.72 143.73
N MET A 423 53.38 62.10 144.70
CA MET A 423 53.28 62.64 146.06
C MET A 423 54.52 62.36 146.92
N GLU A 424 55.34 61.35 146.57
CA GLU A 424 56.55 60.99 147.33
C GLU A 424 57.77 61.85 146.94
N GLU A 425 57.93 62.17 145.65
CA GLU A 425 59.12 62.88 145.15
C GLU A 425 59.30 64.31 145.71
N ILE A 426 58.19 65.01 145.99
CA ILE A 426 58.19 66.42 146.42
C ILE A 426 58.96 66.64 147.74
N LEU A 427 59.03 65.63 148.61
CA LEU A 427 59.71 65.70 149.91
C LEU A 427 61.25 65.71 149.83
N SER A 428 61.84 65.49 148.66
CA SER A 428 63.27 65.20 148.51
C SER A 428 64.20 66.40 148.24
N LEU A 429 63.66 67.56 147.84
CA LEU A 429 64.41 68.59 147.10
C LEU A 429 65.30 69.57 147.92
N TYR A 430 65.36 69.45 149.25
CA TYR A 430 65.93 70.48 150.15
C TYR A 430 67.27 70.14 150.83
N ASN A 431 68.12 69.28 150.24
CA ASN A 431 69.37 68.82 150.87
C ASN A 431 70.65 69.54 150.37
N LEU A 432 71.56 69.84 151.30
CA LEU A 432 72.73 70.74 151.15
C LEU A 432 73.83 70.22 150.22
N GLU A 433 74.02 68.90 150.15
CA GLU A 433 75.16 68.26 149.47
C GLU A 433 75.21 68.55 147.95
N HIS A 434 74.05 68.79 147.33
CA HIS A 434 73.95 69.04 145.88
C HIS A 434 74.42 70.43 145.44
N LEU A 435 74.63 71.39 146.35
CA LEU A 435 75.12 72.73 145.99
C LEU A 435 76.62 72.75 145.68
N LEU A 436 77.44 72.02 146.44
CA LEU A 436 78.90 72.00 146.25
C LEU A 436 79.33 71.34 144.93
N LYS A 437 78.52 70.43 144.38
CA LYS A 437 78.74 69.84 143.05
C LYS A 437 78.52 70.82 141.88
N LYS A 438 77.92 72.00 142.11
CA LYS A 438 77.63 73.00 141.06
C LYS A 438 78.75 74.04 140.84
N GLY A 439 79.95 73.79 141.36
CA GLY A 439 81.15 74.58 141.04
C GLY A 439 81.43 75.79 141.94
N PHE A 440 80.65 75.99 143.01
CA PHE A 440 80.93 77.03 144.00
C PHE A 440 82.17 76.69 144.84
N ALA A 441 83.07 77.67 145.01
CA ALA A 441 84.29 77.55 145.80
C ALA A 441 84.19 78.32 147.13
N VAL A 442 84.92 77.86 148.16
CA VAL A 442 85.00 78.52 149.46
C VAL A 442 86.44 78.93 149.74
N VAL A 443 86.73 80.23 149.68
CA VAL A 443 88.06 80.81 149.90
C VAL A 443 88.24 81.15 151.39
N ARG A 444 89.44 80.93 151.93
CA ARG A 444 89.78 81.20 153.33
C ARG A 444 91.16 81.82 153.52
N HIS A 445 91.25 82.83 154.38
CA HIS A 445 92.52 83.42 154.88
C HIS A 445 92.64 83.12 156.38
N GLN A 446 93.81 82.65 156.83
CA GLN A 446 94.08 82.20 158.21
C GLN A 446 92.95 81.32 158.82
N GLY A 447 92.35 80.45 158.00
CA GLY A 447 91.28 79.51 158.39
C GLY A 447 89.84 80.05 158.39
N LYS A 448 89.63 81.38 158.28
CA LYS A 448 88.32 82.02 158.20
C LYS A 448 87.90 82.25 156.74
N VAL A 449 86.60 82.17 156.46
CA VAL A 449 86.05 82.42 155.11
C VAL A 449 86.27 83.88 154.72
N LEU A 450 86.71 84.10 153.48
CA LEU A 450 87.09 85.41 152.97
C LEU A 450 85.85 86.20 152.56
N HIS A 451 85.66 87.39 153.14
CA HIS A 451 84.59 88.34 152.85
C HIS A 451 85.18 89.68 152.38
N ALA A 452 84.40 90.49 151.67
CA ALA A 452 84.87 91.72 150.99
C ALA A 452 85.56 92.78 151.89
N SER A 453 85.41 92.69 153.22
CA SER A 453 86.07 93.58 154.19
C SER A 453 87.39 93.05 154.77
N THR A 454 87.95 91.97 154.21
CA THR A 454 89.19 91.34 154.72
C THR A 454 90.42 92.06 154.16
N PRO A 455 91.25 92.77 154.97
CA PRO A 455 92.43 93.45 154.46
C PRO A 455 93.51 92.44 154.04
N LEU A 456 94.05 92.59 152.83
CA LEU A 456 95.07 91.72 152.24
C LEU A 456 96.34 92.52 151.96
N SER A 457 97.50 91.95 152.30
CA SER A 457 98.83 92.54 152.05
C SER A 457 99.63 91.69 151.07
N THR A 458 100.52 92.32 150.28
CA THR A 458 101.46 91.60 149.40
C THR A 458 102.40 90.71 150.22
N GLY A 459 102.43 89.41 149.90
CA GLY A 459 103.16 88.38 150.65
C GLY A 459 102.29 87.43 151.50
N ASP A 460 100.99 87.71 151.67
CA ASP A 460 100.07 86.83 152.42
C ASP A 460 99.79 85.48 151.73
N THR A 461 99.31 84.50 152.50
CA THR A 461 98.88 83.18 152.01
C THR A 461 97.40 82.91 152.20
N VAL A 462 96.77 82.28 151.19
CA VAL A 462 95.32 82.01 151.15
C VAL A 462 95.05 80.55 150.76
N ASP A 463 94.03 79.95 151.37
CA ASP A 463 93.55 78.58 151.08
C ASP A 463 92.23 78.63 150.28
N VAL A 464 92.23 78.09 149.06
CA VAL A 464 91.04 77.96 148.20
C VAL A 464 90.51 76.53 148.27
N MET A 465 89.28 76.34 148.74
CA MET A 465 88.65 75.02 148.91
C MET A 465 87.56 74.78 147.86
N ILE A 466 87.69 73.69 147.10
CA ILE A 466 86.76 73.23 146.07
C ILE A 466 86.39 71.76 146.30
N TYR A 467 85.50 71.19 145.48
CA TYR A 467 85.13 69.79 145.58
C TYR A 467 86.36 68.85 145.58
N ASN A 468 86.55 68.16 146.71
CA ASN A 468 87.65 67.23 147.01
C ASN A 468 89.10 67.78 146.94
N LYS A 469 89.35 69.09 146.84
CA LYS A 469 90.72 69.67 146.85
C LYS A 469 90.81 71.04 147.54
N THR A 470 91.96 71.31 148.14
CA THR A 470 92.33 72.62 148.69
C THR A 470 93.69 73.03 148.14
N TYR A 471 93.84 74.28 147.71
CA TYR A 471 95.11 74.84 147.22
C TYR A 471 95.55 76.02 148.09
N ARG A 472 96.83 76.06 148.45
CA ARG A 472 97.47 77.13 149.23
C ARG A 472 98.37 77.97 148.34
N ILE A 473 98.19 79.29 148.35
CA ILE A 473 98.75 80.20 147.35
C ILE A 473 99.30 81.47 148.04
N VAL A 474 100.39 82.06 147.52
CA VAL A 474 100.97 83.33 147.97
C VAL A 474 100.51 84.48 147.05
N ILE A 475 100.14 85.64 147.61
CA ILE A 475 99.66 86.80 146.85
C ILE A 475 100.82 87.64 146.27
N GLY A 476 100.83 87.82 144.94
CA GLY A 476 101.79 88.68 144.23
C GLY A 476 101.29 90.10 143.90
N SER A 477 99.99 90.28 143.64
CA SER A 477 99.33 91.57 143.32
C SER A 477 97.81 91.48 143.53
N ILE A 478 97.10 92.62 143.54
CA ILE A 478 95.65 92.72 143.89
C ILE A 478 94.95 93.80 143.01
N GLU A 479 93.77 93.49 142.46
CA GLU A 479 92.80 94.37 141.76
C GLU A 479 91.35 93.85 142.01
N GLU A 480 90.29 94.66 141.77
CA GLU A 480 88.89 94.38 142.21
C GLU A 480 87.79 94.86 141.22
N ILE A 481 86.76 94.03 140.91
CA ILE A 481 85.70 94.22 139.86
C ILE A 481 84.38 93.44 140.21
N GLU A 482 83.16 93.88 139.78
CA GLU A 482 81.81 93.34 140.18
C GLU A 482 80.79 93.04 139.02
N GLN A 483 79.72 92.21 139.19
CA GLN A 483 78.86 91.67 138.08
C GLN A 483 77.45 90.98 138.42
N TRP A 484 76.41 91.08 137.54
CA TRP A 484 75.11 90.27 137.34
C TRP A 484 73.73 90.49 138.11
N LYS A 485 72.55 90.15 137.47
CA LYS A 485 71.17 89.93 138.06
C LYS A 485 70.07 89.22 137.16
N ASN A 486 68.87 88.87 137.71
CA ASN A 486 67.86 87.80 137.32
C ASN A 486 66.34 88.16 137.62
N LEU A 487 65.21 87.43 137.32
CA LEU A 487 64.65 86.56 136.20
C LEU A 487 63.17 86.02 136.49
N LEU A 488 62.40 85.55 135.45
CA LEU A 488 61.21 84.58 135.41
C LEU A 488 59.76 84.86 136.00
N MET A 489 58.66 84.57 135.23
CA MET A 489 57.35 83.91 135.67
C MET A 489 56.23 83.66 134.57
N ASN A 490 55.53 82.49 134.64
CA ASN A 490 54.14 82.00 134.25
C ASN A 490 53.30 82.54 133.02
N GLU A 491 52.20 81.93 132.49
CA GLU A 491 51.31 80.78 132.84
C GLU A 491 50.57 80.10 131.61
N GLN A 492 49.62 79.15 131.83
CA GLN A 492 48.81 78.42 130.81
C GLN A 492 47.30 78.26 131.18
N GLN A 493 46.41 78.02 130.20
CA GLN A 493 45.05 77.45 130.42
C GLN A 493 44.56 76.53 129.25
N THR A 494 43.65 75.61 129.60
CA THR A 494 42.99 74.58 128.75
C THR A 494 41.62 75.07 128.19
N ASN A 495 40.94 74.39 127.26
CA ASN A 495 40.69 72.95 127.10
C ASN A 495 40.51 72.53 125.63
#